data_AF-A0AAV0J671-F1
#
_entry.id   AF-A0AAV0J671-F1
#
_cell.length_a   1.000
_cell.length_b   1.000
_cell.length_c   1.000
_cell.angle_alpha   90.00
_cell.angle_beta   90.00
_cell.angle_gamma   90.00
#
_symmetry.space_group_name_H-M   'P 1'
#
loop_
_entity.id
_entity.type
_entity.pdbx_description
1 polymer ?
#
loop_
_entity_poly.entity_id
_entity_poly.type
_entity_poly.pdbx_seq_one_letter_code
_entity_poly.pdbx_strand_id
1 'polypeptide(L)'
;MPSIRAPAAKKATTLTVAVKCRPLAEKERGRNIVRFSDSHAVRVLDPDLSKDYLDRVQHRTKEKSYCFDHAFGPDSANSEVYKTCISSVISGVVQGLNATVFAYGSTGSGKTYTMVGKSDDPGLMVLSLHTIFDLIKSDKDTDEFDVTCSYLEVYNEVGNLFT
;
A
#
# COMPACT_ATOMS: atom_id res chain seq x y z
N MET A 1 -14.17 21.72 -26.57
CA MET A 1 -13.72 20.81 -25.50
C MET A 1 -14.25 19.43 -25.83
N PRO A 2 -13.42 18.48 -26.27
CA PRO A 2 -13.86 17.10 -26.39
C PRO A 2 -14.20 16.59 -24.99
N SER A 3 -15.43 16.14 -24.82
CA SER A 3 -15.92 15.53 -23.58
C SER A 3 -15.09 14.28 -23.29
N ILE A 4 -14.49 14.20 -22.10
CA ILE A 4 -14.00 12.95 -21.53
C ILE A 4 -15.11 11.91 -21.70
N ARG A 5 -14.86 10.88 -22.51
CA ARG A 5 -15.82 9.79 -22.72
C ARG A 5 -15.89 8.99 -21.43
N ALA A 6 -17.03 9.04 -20.75
CA ALA A 6 -17.26 8.19 -19.60
C ALA A 6 -17.10 6.72 -20.03
N PRO A 7 -16.39 5.88 -19.26
CA PRO A 7 -16.19 4.49 -19.60
C PRO A 7 -17.52 3.76 -19.76
N ALA A 8 -17.60 2.89 -20.77
CA ALA A 8 -18.83 2.22 -21.23
C ALA A 8 -19.51 1.32 -20.18
N ALA A 9 -18.82 1.01 -19.07
CA ALA A 9 -19.38 0.28 -17.94
C ALA A 9 -18.84 0.83 -16.61
N LYS A 10 -19.74 1.13 -15.66
CA LYS A 10 -19.38 1.33 -14.25
C LYS A 10 -18.87 -0.01 -13.70
N LYS A 11 -17.56 -0.23 -13.69
CA LYS A 11 -16.98 -1.26 -12.82
C LYS A 11 -17.23 -0.84 -11.38
N ALA A 12 -17.74 -1.77 -10.57
CA ALA A 12 -17.93 -1.57 -9.14
C ALA A 12 -16.61 -1.09 -8.53
N THR A 13 -16.68 -0.07 -7.66
CA THR A 13 -15.52 0.41 -6.92
C THR A 13 -14.98 -0.73 -6.06
N THR A 14 -13.83 -1.28 -6.42
CA THR A 14 -13.15 -2.33 -5.66
C THR A 14 -12.20 -1.71 -4.67
N LEU A 15 -12.49 -1.84 -3.37
CA LEU A 15 -11.52 -1.58 -2.32
C LEU A 15 -10.56 -2.77 -2.26
N THR A 16 -9.26 -2.52 -2.49
CA THR A 16 -8.21 -3.51 -2.30
C THR A 16 -7.42 -3.18 -1.04
N VAL A 17 -7.35 -4.13 -0.12
CA VAL A 17 -6.61 -4.00 1.15
C VAL A 17 -5.39 -4.91 1.10
N ALA A 18 -4.21 -4.28 1.10
CA ALA A 18 -2.93 -4.99 1.13
C ALA A 18 -2.15 -4.68 2.41
N VAL A 19 -1.39 -5.65 2.90
CA VAL A 19 -0.45 -5.50 4.01
C VAL A 19 0.98 -5.72 3.53
N LYS A 20 1.90 -4.84 3.93
CA LYS A 20 3.34 -5.00 3.69
C LYS A 20 4.08 -4.97 5.02
N CYS A 21 4.80 -6.04 5.34
CA CYS A 21 5.69 -6.05 6.50
C CYS A 21 7.09 -5.60 6.06
N ARG A 22 7.67 -4.64 6.78
CA ARG A 22 9.05 -4.23 6.57
C ARG A 22 10.02 -5.23 7.20
N PRO A 23 11.27 -5.31 6.73
CA PRO A 23 12.30 -6.05 7.43
C PRO A 23 12.57 -5.46 8.82
N LEU A 24 13.06 -6.32 9.72
CA LEU A 24 13.60 -5.90 11.00
C LEU A 24 14.88 -5.10 10.76
N ALA A 25 15.01 -3.97 11.44
CA ALA A 25 16.23 -3.18 11.44
C ALA A 25 17.29 -3.87 12.31
N GLU A 26 18.58 -3.67 11.98
CA GLU A 26 19.72 -4.23 12.73
C GLU A 26 19.69 -3.97 14.25
N LYS A 27 19.09 -2.84 14.65
CA LYS A 27 18.95 -2.45 16.06
C LYS A 27 17.80 -3.17 16.78
N GLU A 28 16.87 -3.77 16.04
CA GLU A 28 15.72 -4.50 16.58
C GLU A 28 16.16 -5.91 16.99
N ARG A 29 16.65 -6.01 18.23
CA ARG A 29 17.01 -7.28 18.86
C ARG A 29 15.74 -7.92 19.41
N GLY A 30 15.08 -8.74 18.59
CA GLY A 30 13.83 -9.39 18.98
C GLY A 30 13.47 -10.57 18.10
N ARG A 31 12.56 -11.41 18.62
CA ARG A 31 11.98 -12.51 17.85
C ARG A 31 11.03 -11.93 16.80
N ASN A 32 11.16 -12.36 15.55
CA ASN A 32 10.16 -12.06 14.53
C ASN A 32 8.85 -12.81 14.87
N ILE A 33 7.82 -12.06 15.23
CA ILE A 33 6.49 -12.57 15.58
C ILE A 33 5.50 -12.51 14.41
N VAL A 34 5.90 -11.98 13.25
CA VAL A 34 5.04 -11.93 12.06
C VAL A 34 5.47 -13.03 11.09
N ARG A 35 4.51 -13.87 10.70
CA ARG A 35 4.70 -14.96 9.74
C ARG A 35 3.72 -14.81 8.58
N PHE A 36 4.19 -15.13 7.40
CA PHE A 36 3.38 -15.15 6.18
C PHE A 36 3.06 -16.60 5.87
N SER A 37 1.78 -16.93 5.74
CA SER A 37 1.37 -18.29 5.37
C SER A 37 1.29 -18.44 3.85
N ASP A 38 0.84 -17.38 3.17
CA ASP A 38 0.74 -17.26 1.73
C ASP A 38 0.66 -15.75 1.34
N SER A 39 0.30 -15.46 0.09
CA SER A 39 0.14 -14.11 -0.45
C SER A 39 -1.10 -13.34 0.04
N HIS A 40 -1.89 -13.90 0.95
CA HIS A 40 -3.13 -13.33 1.47
C HIS A 40 -3.21 -13.34 3.00
N ALA A 41 -2.47 -14.21 3.68
CA ALA A 41 -2.60 -14.47 5.11
C ALA A 41 -1.34 -14.15 5.92
N VAL A 42 -1.52 -13.33 6.96
CA VAL A 42 -0.50 -12.97 7.95
C VAL A 42 -0.88 -13.51 9.31
N ARG A 43 0.07 -14.17 9.97
CA ARG A 43 -0.04 -14.72 11.32
C ARG A 43 0.84 -13.94 12.28
N VAL A 44 0.27 -13.51 13.40
CA VAL A 44 0.97 -12.79 14.48
C VAL A 44 1.06 -13.69 15.70
N LEU A 45 2.28 -14.08 16.04
CA LEU A 45 2.61 -14.92 17.19
C LEU A 45 2.56 -14.11 18.48
N ASP A 46 2.13 -14.75 19.56
CA ASP A 46 2.22 -14.17 20.90
C ASP A 46 3.71 -14.02 21.28
N PRO A 47 4.20 -12.80 21.62
CA PRO A 47 5.57 -12.61 22.05
C PRO A 47 5.86 -13.26 23.40
N ASP A 48 4.84 -13.47 24.24
CA ASP A 48 5.01 -14.06 25.55
C ASP A 48 5.10 -15.60 25.48
N LEU A 49 6.32 -16.09 25.66
CA LEU A 49 6.64 -17.52 25.74
C LEU A 49 6.51 -18.10 27.16
N SER A 50 6.35 -17.24 28.17
CA SER A 50 6.34 -17.62 29.59
C SER A 50 5.02 -18.25 30.05
N LYS A 51 4.04 -18.40 29.14
CA LYS A 51 2.75 -19.01 29.45
C LYS A 51 2.88 -20.37 30.11
N ASP A 52 2.16 -20.48 31.23
CA ASP A 52 2.05 -21.65 32.09
C ASP A 52 1.66 -22.92 31.33
N TYR A 53 2.04 -24.06 31.89
CA TYR A 53 1.71 -25.40 31.40
C TYR A 53 0.21 -25.56 31.06
N LEU A 54 -0.68 -24.92 31.82
CA LEU A 54 -2.13 -24.97 31.61
C LEU A 54 -2.60 -24.33 30.29
N ASP A 55 -1.98 -23.23 29.85
CA ASP A 55 -2.32 -22.57 28.57
C ASP A 55 -1.85 -23.39 27.37
N ARG A 56 -0.76 -24.16 27.53
CA ARG A 56 -0.24 -25.08 26.51
C ARG A 56 -1.13 -26.31 26.35
N VAL A 57 -1.61 -26.88 27.45
CA VAL A 57 -2.53 -28.03 27.47
C VAL A 57 -3.92 -27.67 26.91
N GLN A 58 -4.36 -26.42 27.05
CA GLN A 58 -5.63 -25.94 26.50
C GLN A 58 -5.54 -25.41 25.06
N HIS A 59 -4.38 -25.50 24.40
CA HIS A 59 -4.13 -24.95 23.05
C HIS A 59 -4.51 -23.47 22.89
N ARG A 60 -4.44 -22.66 23.96
CA ARG A 60 -4.77 -21.22 23.95
C ARG A 60 -3.57 -20.37 23.55
N THR A 61 -2.93 -20.71 22.43
CA THR A 61 -2.01 -19.78 21.78
C THR A 61 -2.82 -18.58 21.28
N LYS A 62 -2.56 -17.37 21.81
CA LYS A 62 -3.20 -16.11 21.36
C LYS A 62 -2.65 -15.65 20.00
N GLU A 63 -2.32 -16.61 19.16
CA GLU A 63 -1.93 -16.33 17.79
C GLU A 63 -3.15 -15.76 17.04
N LYS A 64 -2.91 -14.72 16.24
CA LYS A 64 -3.96 -14.10 15.43
C LYS A 64 -3.62 -14.21 13.96
N SER A 65 -4.58 -14.67 13.17
CA SER A 65 -4.47 -14.74 11.72
C SER A 65 -5.34 -13.66 11.09
N TYR A 66 -4.81 -12.99 10.07
CA TYR A 66 -5.47 -11.93 9.33
C TYR A 66 -5.36 -12.21 7.84
N CYS A 67 -6.46 -12.06 7.12
CA CYS A 67 -6.52 -12.22 5.67
C CYS A 67 -6.71 -10.86 4.99
N PHE A 68 -6.01 -10.67 3.88
CA PHE A 68 -5.98 -9.47 3.06
C PHE A 68 -6.08 -9.86 1.58
N ASP A 69 -6.39 -8.89 0.72
CA ASP A 69 -6.33 -9.12 -0.73
C ASP A 69 -4.90 -9.42 -1.16
N HIS A 70 -3.90 -8.81 -0.50
CA HIS A 70 -2.48 -9.13 -0.71
C HIS A 70 -1.67 -8.98 0.59
N ALA A 71 -0.72 -9.89 0.81
CA ALA A 71 0.21 -9.90 1.92
C ALA A 71 1.66 -9.98 1.40
N PHE A 72 2.44 -8.95 1.67
CA PHE A 72 3.82 -8.80 1.22
C PHE A 72 4.79 -8.92 2.39
N GLY A 73 5.79 -9.80 2.21
CA GLY A 73 6.81 -10.09 3.20
C GLY A 73 7.90 -9.00 3.28
N PRO A 74 8.83 -9.15 4.24
CA PRO A 74 10.00 -8.28 4.40
C PRO A 74 10.85 -8.07 3.15
N ASP A 75 10.92 -9.09 2.29
CA ASP A 75 11.78 -9.09 1.11
C ASP A 75 11.07 -8.54 -0.14
N SER A 76 9.78 -8.20 -0.04
CA SER A 76 9.01 -7.68 -1.17
C SER A 76 9.37 -6.22 -1.50
N ALA A 77 9.82 -6.01 -2.73
CA ALA A 77 10.13 -4.69 -3.27
C ALA A 77 8.87 -3.82 -3.46
N ASN A 78 9.03 -2.50 -3.57
CA ASN A 78 7.91 -1.61 -3.88
C ASN A 78 7.35 -1.85 -5.28
N SER A 79 8.20 -2.26 -6.24
CA SER A 79 7.79 -2.61 -7.60
C SER A 79 6.81 -3.80 -7.66
N GLU A 80 6.99 -4.80 -6.78
CA GLU A 80 6.09 -5.95 -6.66
C GLU A 80 4.71 -5.53 -6.16
N VAL A 81 4.68 -4.70 -5.11
CA VAL A 81 3.43 -4.13 -4.56
C VAL A 81 2.72 -3.29 -5.60
N TYR A 82 3.47 -2.45 -6.33
CA TYR A 82 2.93 -1.61 -7.39
C TYR A 82 2.27 -2.44 -8.49
N LYS A 83 2.98 -3.44 -9.02
CA LYS A 83 2.48 -4.31 -10.10
C LYS A 83 1.24 -5.09 -9.70
N THR A 84 1.18 -5.51 -8.44
CA THR A 84 0.08 -6.34 -7.93
C THR A 84 -1.17 -5.50 -7.63
N CYS A 85 -1.00 -4.36 -6.96
CA CYS A 85 -2.12 -3.61 -6.39
C CYS A 85 -2.50 -2.34 -7.18
N ILE A 86 -1.55 -1.71 -7.88
CA ILE A 86 -1.68 -0.31 -8.30
C ILE A 86 -1.65 -0.14 -9.83
N SER A 87 -0.88 -0.94 -10.58
CA SER A 87 -0.68 -0.71 -12.02
C SER A 87 -1.97 -0.75 -12.85
N SER A 88 -2.91 -1.63 -12.50
CA SER A 88 -4.22 -1.72 -13.15
C SER A 88 -5.10 -0.51 -12.83
N VAL A 89 -4.98 0.04 -11.61
CA VAL A 89 -5.69 1.25 -11.18
C VAL A 89 -5.19 2.46 -11.98
N ILE A 90 -3.88 2.60 -12.16
CA ILE A 90 -3.27 3.68 -12.95
C ILE A 90 -3.70 3.64 -14.42
N SER A 91 -3.84 2.45 -14.99
CA SER A 91 -4.38 2.31 -16.35
C SER A 91 -5.80 2.88 -16.46
N GLY A 92 -6.60 2.74 -15.41
CA GLY A 92 -7.93 3.36 -15.32
C GLY A 92 -7.89 4.88 -15.19
N VAL A 93 -6.88 5.45 -14.53
CA VAL A 93 -6.73 6.90 -14.37
C VAL A 93 -6.56 7.59 -15.72
N VAL A 94 -5.72 7.04 -16.59
CA VAL A 94 -5.53 7.57 -17.96
C VAL A 94 -6.83 7.49 -18.78
N GLN A 95 -7.75 6.58 -18.43
CA GLN A 95 -9.08 6.45 -19.03
C GLN A 95 -10.16 7.31 -18.34
N GLY A 96 -9.77 8.25 -17.48
CA GLY A 96 -10.68 9.18 -16.80
C GLY A 96 -11.29 8.67 -15.50
N LEU A 97 -10.72 7.64 -14.86
CA LEU A 97 -11.14 7.18 -13.54
C LEU A 97 -10.38 7.88 -12.41
N ASN A 98 -11.03 8.06 -11.27
CA ASN A 98 -10.37 8.54 -10.05
C ASN A 98 -9.79 7.36 -9.26
N ALA A 99 -8.59 7.55 -8.73
CA ALA A 99 -7.90 6.57 -7.90
C ALA A 99 -7.34 7.22 -6.64
N THR A 100 -7.41 6.48 -5.53
CA THR A 100 -6.82 6.91 -4.25
C THR A 100 -6.08 5.74 -3.62
N VAL A 101 -4.86 5.99 -3.15
CA VAL A 101 -4.01 4.99 -2.47
C VAL A 101 -3.67 5.52 -1.08
N PHE A 102 -3.98 4.73 -0.05
CA PHE A 102 -3.64 5.05 1.34
C PHE A 102 -2.49 4.17 1.81
N ALA A 103 -1.51 4.79 2.47
CA ALA A 103 -0.52 4.07 3.28
C ALA A 103 -0.85 4.28 4.77
N TYR A 104 -1.22 3.21 5.47
CA TYR A 104 -1.59 3.24 6.88
C TYR A 104 -0.69 2.35 7.73
N GLY A 105 -0.45 2.74 8.97
CA GLY A 105 0.43 2.02 9.91
C GLY A 105 1.07 2.93 10.94
N SER A 106 1.76 2.33 11.92
CA SER A 106 2.45 3.04 12.99
C SER A 106 3.66 3.84 12.50
N THR A 107 4.17 4.76 13.32
CA THR A 107 5.44 5.45 13.04
C THR A 107 6.56 4.42 12.89
N GLY A 108 7.41 4.58 11.87
CA GLY A 108 8.48 3.64 11.57
C GLY A 108 8.03 2.34 10.88
N SER A 109 6.76 2.16 10.52
CA SER A 109 6.29 0.95 9.82
C SER A 109 6.65 0.88 8.33
N GLY A 110 7.22 1.95 7.76
CA GLY A 110 7.62 2.00 6.35
C GLY A 110 6.62 2.68 5.40
N LYS A 111 5.60 3.40 5.90
CA LYS A 111 4.62 4.12 5.03
C LYS A 111 5.30 5.02 3.98
N THR A 112 6.20 5.91 4.41
CA THR A 112 6.94 6.82 3.52
C THR A 112 7.85 6.06 2.57
N TYR A 113 8.49 4.98 3.04
CA TYR A 113 9.28 4.10 2.19
C TYR A 113 8.42 3.47 1.08
N THR A 114 7.22 2.99 1.38
CA THR A 114 6.35 2.40 0.36
C THR A 114 5.83 3.46 -0.62
N MET A 115 5.43 4.64 -0.12
CA MET A 115 4.82 5.68 -0.97
C MET A 115 5.85 6.44 -1.83
N VAL A 116 6.96 6.87 -1.23
CA VAL A 116 7.99 7.69 -1.88
C VAL A 116 9.15 6.82 -2.38
N GLY A 117 9.58 5.84 -1.59
CA GLY A 117 10.67 4.92 -1.93
C GLY A 117 12.07 5.50 -1.76
N LYS A 118 13.01 4.79 -2.38
CA LYS A 118 14.42 5.16 -2.53
C LYS A 118 14.79 5.15 -4.00
N SER A 119 16.01 5.58 -4.32
CA SER A 119 16.51 5.54 -5.70
C SER A 119 16.60 4.13 -6.28
N ASP A 120 16.92 3.14 -5.44
CA ASP A 120 17.08 1.72 -5.79
C ASP A 120 15.79 0.89 -5.65
N ASP A 121 14.82 1.36 -4.85
CA ASP A 121 13.47 0.79 -4.74
C ASP A 121 12.42 1.92 -4.73
N PRO A 122 12.07 2.48 -5.92
CA PRO A 122 11.17 3.62 -6.03
C PRO A 122 9.77 3.31 -5.50
N GLY A 123 9.14 4.29 -4.88
CA GLY A 123 7.85 4.12 -4.21
C GLY A 123 6.67 4.13 -5.18
N LEU A 124 5.50 3.80 -4.65
CA LEU A 124 4.25 3.72 -5.42
C LEU A 124 3.93 5.01 -6.17
N MET A 125 4.21 6.19 -5.58
CA MET A 125 3.97 7.49 -6.22
C MET A 125 4.82 7.66 -7.48
N VAL A 126 6.13 7.41 -7.38
CA VAL A 126 7.08 7.56 -8.49
C VAL A 126 6.76 6.56 -9.60
N LEU A 127 6.52 5.30 -9.25
CA LEU A 127 6.14 4.24 -10.20
C LEU A 127 4.82 4.55 -10.93
N SER A 128 3.85 5.11 -10.21
CA SER A 128 2.57 5.54 -10.79
C SER A 128 2.78 6.65 -11.81
N LEU A 129 3.54 7.69 -11.47
CA LEU A 129 3.83 8.81 -12.37
C LEU A 129 4.55 8.33 -13.64
N HIS A 130 5.56 7.46 -13.51
CA HIS A 130 6.22 6.87 -14.68
C HIS A 130 5.22 6.14 -15.59
N THR A 131 4.36 5.31 -15.01
CA THR A 131 3.37 4.56 -15.78
C THR A 131 2.35 5.48 -16.45
N ILE A 132 1.92 6.56 -15.78
CA ILE A 132 1.02 7.57 -16.38
C ILE A 132 1.66 8.17 -17.63
N PHE A 133 2.91 8.64 -17.54
CA PHE A 133 3.59 9.24 -18.70
C PHE A 133 3.88 8.22 -19.81
N ASP A 134 4.22 6.99 -19.46
CA ASP A 134 4.42 5.91 -20.43
C ASP A 134 3.12 5.59 -21.18
N LEU A 135 2.00 5.52 -20.47
CA LEU A 135 0.68 5.27 -21.07
C LEU A 135 0.26 6.42 -21.98
N ILE A 136 0.38 7.68 -21.55
CA ILE A 136 0.09 8.87 -22.36
C ILE A 136 0.94 8.87 -23.63
N LYS A 137 2.24 8.57 -23.53
CA LYS A 137 3.14 8.53 -24.69
C LYS A 137 2.80 7.39 -25.66
N SER A 138 2.29 6.28 -25.13
CA SER A 138 1.89 5.12 -25.93
C SER A 138 0.50 5.27 -26.55
N ASP A 139 -0.28 6.23 -26.08
CA ASP A 139 -1.60 6.51 -26.59
C ASP A 139 -1.50 7.08 -28.01
N LYS A 140 -2.26 6.48 -28.93
CA LYS A 140 -2.31 6.84 -30.34
C LYS A 140 -3.59 7.59 -30.70
N ASP A 141 -4.46 7.79 -29.72
CA ASP A 141 -5.68 8.57 -29.87
C ASP A 141 -5.36 10.06 -30.02
N THR A 142 -6.36 10.84 -30.43
CA THR A 142 -6.22 12.30 -30.64
C THR A 142 -6.34 13.10 -29.34
N ASP A 143 -6.31 12.44 -28.19
CA ASP A 143 -6.55 13.07 -26.90
C ASP A 143 -5.35 13.92 -26.49
N GLU A 144 -5.64 15.14 -26.05
CA GLU A 144 -4.64 16.07 -25.53
C GLU A 144 -4.60 15.93 -24.00
N PHE A 145 -3.44 15.57 -23.47
CA PHE A 145 -3.23 15.40 -22.04
C PHE A 145 -2.54 16.62 -21.44
N ASP A 146 -3.16 17.22 -20.42
CA ASP A 146 -2.52 18.19 -19.53
C ASP A 146 -2.40 17.56 -18.13
N VAL A 147 -1.17 17.46 -17.62
CA VAL A 147 -0.86 16.76 -16.37
C VAL A 147 -0.40 17.77 -15.32
N THR A 148 -1.18 17.91 -14.26
CA THR A 148 -0.86 18.77 -13.11
C THR A 148 -0.60 17.94 -11.86
N CYS A 149 0.27 18.45 -10.98
CA CYS A 149 0.61 17.80 -9.71
C CYS A 149 0.56 18.84 -8.58
N SER A 150 -0.01 18.44 -7.46
CA SER A 150 -0.01 19.21 -6.22
C SER A 150 0.41 18.33 -5.04
N TYR A 151 1.05 18.93 -4.05
CA TYR A 151 1.47 18.26 -2.82
C TYR A 151 1.01 19.09 -1.62
N LEU A 152 0.28 18.44 -0.71
CA LEU A 152 -0.23 19.06 0.51
C LEU A 152 0.28 18.24 1.71
N GLU A 153 0.81 18.95 2.69
CA GLU A 153 1.16 18.37 3.97
C GLU A 153 0.28 18.96 5.06
N VAL A 154 -0.50 18.11 5.73
CA VAL A 154 -1.41 18.51 6.79
C VAL A 154 -0.74 18.25 8.14
N TYR A 155 -0.36 19.32 8.83
CA TYR A 155 0.12 19.28 10.21
C TYR A 155 -0.93 19.87 11.14
N ASN A 156 -1.47 19.04 12.03
CA ASN A 156 -2.24 19.41 13.22
C ASN A 156 -3.38 20.43 13.00
N GLU A 157 -4.61 19.95 12.93
CA GLU A 157 -5.85 20.76 12.99
C GLU A 157 -6.07 21.27 14.42
N VAL A 158 -5.17 22.08 14.97
CA VAL A 158 -5.42 22.76 16.25
C VAL A 158 -6.31 23.96 15.95
N GLY A 159 -7.59 23.82 16.30
CA GLY A 159 -8.63 24.82 16.07
C GLY A 159 -8.29 26.22 16.57
N ASN A 160 -8.87 27.21 15.89
CA ASN A 160 -8.98 28.63 16.25
C ASN A 160 -7.81 29.26 17.02
N LEU A 161 -6.99 30.03 16.32
CA LEU A 161 -6.29 31.17 16.92
C LEU A 161 -6.79 32.48 16.29
N PHE A 162 -8.08 32.79 16.52
CA PHE A 162 -8.49 34.18 16.70
C PHE A 162 -8.43 34.47 18.20
N THR A 163 -7.35 35.14 18.61
CA THR A 163 -7.30 36.10 19.72
C THR A 163 -6.27 37.14 19.36
#